data_AF-A0A8H6UHQ5-F1
#
_entry.id   AF-A0A8H6UHQ5-F1
#
_cell.length_a   1.000
_cell.length_b   1.000
_cell.length_c   1.000
_cell.angle_alpha   90.00
_cell.angle_beta   90.00
_cell.angle_gamma   90.00
#
_symmetry.space_group_name_H-M   'P 1'
#
loop_
_entity.id
_entity.type
_entity.pdbx_description
1 polymer ?
#
loop_
_entity_poly.entity_id
_entity_poly.type
_entity_poly.pdbx_seq_one_letter_code
_entity_poly.pdbx_strand_id
1 'polypeptide(L)'
;MTHLAADIRISAVEALAWLVDVAGGEVVSTAGGWIKTLNCFLSVLGWHTEESSKWSGNRASFGKAGAKGQPMVKVLGALAVFLQAGIGRPDLVLDSMDSDGAVGGWDFPLCHAAQHMVPQATAPFIHLNLFGQPRDEEGEMYETREDRYRVFANRFLEAVQRGLEGARSEGGEVGRASAGVSKVLKEAIAYGPGP
;
A
#
# COMPACT_ATOMS: atom_id res chain seq x y z
N MET A 1 5.92 -10.20 -8.27
CA MET A 1 6.68 -10.35 -7.01
C MET A 1 6.84 -11.80 -6.54
N THR A 2 6.05 -12.76 -7.04
CA THR A 2 5.95 -14.13 -6.52
C THR A 2 6.65 -15.18 -7.41
N HIS A 3 7.50 -14.71 -8.33
CA HIS A 3 8.26 -15.57 -9.23
C HIS A 3 9.31 -16.40 -8.47
N LEU A 4 9.64 -17.60 -8.97
CA LEU A 4 10.59 -18.51 -8.31
C LEU A 4 12.03 -17.97 -8.28
N ALA A 5 12.45 -17.24 -9.31
CA ALA A 5 13.77 -16.61 -9.37
C ALA A 5 13.83 -15.34 -8.49
N ALA A 6 14.85 -15.25 -7.62
CA ALA A 6 15.02 -14.14 -6.67
C ALA A 6 15.22 -12.79 -7.36
N ASP A 7 16.01 -12.74 -8.44
CA ASP A 7 16.30 -11.51 -9.17
C ASP A 7 15.02 -10.90 -9.75
N ILE A 8 14.15 -11.74 -10.32
CA ILE A 8 12.85 -11.31 -10.87
C ILE A 8 11.94 -10.79 -9.74
N ARG A 9 12.00 -11.37 -8.53
CA ARG A 9 11.24 -10.83 -7.39
C ARG A 9 11.74 -9.44 -7.00
N ILE A 10 13.05 -9.25 -6.92
CA ILE A 10 13.66 -7.97 -6.54
C ILE A 10 13.36 -6.91 -7.60
N SER A 11 13.56 -7.20 -8.89
CA SER A 11 13.25 -6.26 -9.96
C SER A 11 11.76 -5.89 -10.01
N ALA A 12 10.86 -6.83 -9.70
CA ALA A 12 9.44 -6.52 -9.59
C ALA A 12 9.13 -5.57 -8.42
N VAL A 13 9.84 -5.70 -7.29
CA VAL A 13 9.71 -4.79 -6.14
C VAL A 13 10.24 -3.40 -6.47
N GLU A 14 11.36 -3.31 -7.19
CA GLU A 14 11.92 -2.02 -7.64
C GLU A 14 10.99 -1.31 -8.63
N ALA A 15 10.44 -2.05 -9.59
CA ALA A 15 9.46 -1.51 -10.53
C ALA A 15 8.19 -1.01 -9.81
N LEU A 16 7.70 -1.76 -8.82
CA LEU A 16 6.58 -1.32 -7.99
C LEU A 16 6.92 -0.06 -7.18
N ALA A 17 8.10 0.00 -6.55
CA ALA A 17 8.52 1.17 -5.78
C ALA A 17 8.56 2.43 -6.66
N TRP A 18 9.09 2.32 -7.88
CA TRP A 18 9.07 3.41 -8.86
C TRP A 18 7.64 3.81 -9.27
N LEU A 19 6.75 2.84 -9.49
CA LEU A 19 5.34 3.13 -9.81
C LEU A 19 4.65 3.88 -8.66
N VAL A 20 4.91 3.52 -7.41
CA VAL A 20 4.34 4.20 -6.24
C VAL A 20 4.92 5.62 -6.11
N ASP A 21 6.19 5.83 -6.43
CA ASP A 21 6.80 7.16 -6.43
C ASP A 21 6.13 8.10 -7.45
N VAL A 22 5.78 7.58 -8.63
CA VAL A 22 5.16 8.37 -9.71
C VAL A 22 3.64 8.52 -9.52
N ALA A 23 2.94 7.47 -9.09
CA ALA A 23 1.48 7.40 -9.10
C ALA A 23 0.93 6.68 -7.86
N GLY A 24 1.48 6.97 -6.68
CA GLY A 24 1.20 6.25 -5.44
C GLY A 24 -0.29 6.07 -5.13
N GLY A 25 -1.05 7.17 -5.14
CA GLY A 25 -2.49 7.16 -4.86
C GLY A 25 -3.27 6.25 -5.79
N GLU A 26 -2.98 6.27 -7.08
CA GLU A 26 -3.65 5.41 -8.08
C GLU A 26 -3.28 3.94 -7.86
N VAL A 27 -1.99 3.65 -7.67
CA VAL A 27 -1.48 2.28 -7.47
C VAL A 27 -2.16 1.59 -6.29
N VAL A 28 -2.30 2.30 -5.15
CA VAL A 28 -2.94 1.73 -3.95
C VAL A 28 -4.46 1.65 -4.05
N SER A 29 -5.09 2.45 -4.92
CA SER A 29 -6.55 2.53 -5.08
C SER A 29 -7.10 1.58 -6.15
N THR A 30 -6.23 1.10 -7.05
CA THR A 30 -6.63 0.15 -8.11
C THR A 30 -7.13 -1.20 -7.56
N ALA A 31 -7.87 -1.93 -8.40
CA ALA A 31 -8.47 -3.22 -8.04
C ALA A 31 -7.42 -4.23 -7.62
N GLY A 32 -7.48 -4.70 -6.37
CA GLY A 32 -6.47 -5.58 -5.78
C GLY A 32 -5.10 -4.92 -5.57
N GLY A 33 -4.96 -3.62 -5.84
CA GLY A 33 -3.73 -2.85 -5.64
C GLY A 33 -3.31 -2.78 -4.17
N TRP A 34 -4.27 -2.89 -3.26
CA TRP A 34 -4.03 -2.91 -1.81
C TRP A 34 -3.75 -4.32 -1.27
N ILE A 35 -4.78 -5.16 -1.12
CA ILE A 35 -4.69 -6.45 -0.42
C ILE A 35 -3.70 -7.42 -1.10
N LYS A 36 -3.80 -7.61 -2.43
CA LYS A 36 -2.91 -8.57 -3.13
C LYS A 36 -1.46 -8.14 -3.07
N THR A 37 -1.19 -6.83 -3.16
CA THR A 37 0.16 -6.28 -3.05
C THR A 37 0.72 -6.46 -1.64
N LEU A 38 -0.07 -6.19 -0.59
CA LEU A 38 0.33 -6.46 0.80
C LEU A 38 0.64 -7.95 1.01
N ASN A 39 -0.23 -8.85 0.56
CA ASN A 39 0.02 -10.30 0.61
C ASN A 39 1.33 -10.67 -0.09
N CYS A 40 1.63 -10.08 -1.26
CA CYS A 40 2.90 -10.31 -1.96
C CYS A 40 4.11 -9.84 -1.14
N PHE A 41 4.05 -8.66 -0.51
CA PHE A 41 5.12 -8.18 0.38
C PHE A 41 5.34 -9.12 1.56
N LEU A 42 4.25 -9.52 2.22
CA LEU A 42 4.27 -10.43 3.37
C LEU A 42 4.88 -11.79 2.98
N SER A 43 4.50 -12.35 1.84
CA SER A 43 5.11 -13.59 1.32
C SER A 43 6.61 -13.45 1.03
N VAL A 44 7.05 -12.33 0.43
CA VAL A 44 8.47 -12.09 0.12
C VAL A 44 9.30 -11.89 1.40
N LEU A 45 8.72 -11.26 2.42
CA LEU A 45 9.35 -11.04 3.72
C LEU A 45 9.26 -12.25 4.65
N GLY A 46 8.44 -13.25 4.31
CA GLY A 46 8.14 -14.39 5.19
C GLY A 46 7.33 -14.00 6.44
N TRP A 47 6.60 -12.89 6.37
CA TRP A 47 5.74 -12.41 7.44
C TRP A 47 4.33 -12.94 7.18
N HIS A 48 3.91 -13.96 7.91
CA HIS A 48 2.65 -14.64 7.61
C HIS A 48 1.50 -14.18 8.52
N THR A 49 0.36 -13.86 7.89
CA THR A 49 -1.01 -13.92 8.42
C THR A 49 -1.66 -15.28 8.11
N GLU A 50 -2.76 -15.64 8.77
CA GLU A 50 -3.50 -16.89 8.50
C GLU A 50 -3.88 -17.02 7.01
N GLU A 51 -4.19 -15.93 6.33
CA GLU A 51 -4.57 -15.92 4.91
C GLU A 51 -3.36 -15.95 3.98
N SER A 52 -2.28 -15.22 4.31
CA SER A 52 -1.04 -15.24 3.50
C SER A 52 -0.31 -16.59 3.54
N SER A 53 -0.66 -17.47 4.48
CA SER A 53 -0.12 -18.83 4.58
C SER A 53 -0.60 -19.75 3.46
N LYS A 54 -1.70 -19.40 2.77
CA LYS A 54 -2.23 -20.10 1.60
C LYS A 54 -1.45 -19.78 0.32
N TRP A 55 -0.72 -18.65 0.30
CA TRP A 55 0.15 -18.29 -0.80
C TRP A 55 1.49 -19.04 -0.69
N SER A 56 2.01 -19.55 -1.82
CA SER A 56 3.00 -20.63 -1.92
C SER A 56 3.90 -20.82 -0.69
N GLY A 57 3.62 -21.86 0.08
CA GLY A 57 4.31 -22.28 1.31
C GLY A 57 5.77 -22.72 1.15
N ASN A 58 6.45 -22.33 0.06
CA ASN A 58 7.90 -22.34 0.05
C ASN A 58 8.36 -21.02 0.63
N ARG A 59 9.09 -21.05 1.75
CA ARG A 59 9.89 -19.92 2.25
C ARG A 59 10.50 -19.22 1.03
N ALA A 60 9.95 -18.08 0.61
CA ALA A 60 10.62 -17.17 -0.32
C ALA A 60 11.79 -16.48 0.39
N SER A 61 12.47 -17.22 1.27
CA SER A 61 13.70 -16.81 1.90
C SER A 61 14.69 -16.59 0.78
N PHE A 62 15.38 -15.45 0.83
CA PHE A 62 16.45 -15.10 -0.09
C PHE A 62 17.65 -16.09 -0.05
N GLY A 63 17.54 -17.19 0.70
CA GLY A 63 18.54 -18.26 0.80
C GLY A 63 19.86 -17.76 1.37
N LYS A 64 20.84 -18.67 1.47
CA LYS A 64 22.23 -18.32 1.81
C LYS A 64 22.92 -17.45 0.74
N ALA A 65 22.27 -17.26 -0.42
CA ALA A 65 22.74 -16.46 -1.54
C ALA A 65 22.37 -14.96 -1.42
N GLY A 66 21.53 -14.58 -0.45
CA GLY A 66 21.27 -13.19 -0.10
C GLY A 66 22.47 -12.58 0.63
N ALA A 67 23.54 -12.30 -0.10
CA ALA A 67 24.70 -11.59 0.42
C ALA A 67 24.24 -10.33 1.18
N LYS A 68 24.40 -10.34 2.51
CA LYS A 68 24.30 -9.18 3.41
C LYS A 68 22.93 -8.47 3.53
N GLY A 69 21.80 -9.16 3.41
CA GLY A 69 20.47 -8.56 3.71
C GLY A 69 20.00 -7.44 2.76
N GLN A 70 20.79 -7.11 1.73
CA GLN A 70 20.51 -6.08 0.74
C GLN A 70 19.15 -6.25 0.02
N PRO A 71 18.73 -7.47 -0.39
CA PRO A 71 17.39 -7.66 -0.95
C PRO A 71 16.27 -7.30 0.03
N MET A 72 16.43 -7.66 1.31
CA MET A 72 15.44 -7.38 2.34
C MET A 72 15.32 -5.88 2.62
N VAL A 73 16.44 -5.14 2.59
CA VAL A 73 16.45 -3.67 2.67
C VAL A 73 15.62 -3.04 1.56
N LYS A 74 15.79 -3.50 0.31
CA LYS A 74 15.01 -2.99 -0.83
C LYS A 74 13.51 -3.27 -0.67
N VAL A 75 13.15 -4.47 -0.23
CA VAL A 75 11.74 -4.84 0.00
C VAL A 75 11.13 -4.01 1.13
N LEU A 76 11.85 -3.80 2.23
CA LEU A 76 11.40 -2.96 3.34
C LEU A 76 11.25 -1.49 2.92
N GLY A 77 12.19 -0.98 2.10
CA GLY A 77 12.10 0.37 1.55
C GLY A 77 10.86 0.55 0.66
N ALA A 78 10.64 -0.39 -0.26
CA ALA A 78 9.45 -0.39 -1.11
C ALA A 78 8.15 -0.51 -0.30
N LEU A 79 8.12 -1.35 0.74
CA LEU A 79 6.98 -1.46 1.64
C LEU A 79 6.72 -0.14 2.39
N ALA A 80 7.76 0.56 2.83
CA ALA A 80 7.60 1.86 3.50
C ALA A 80 6.92 2.89 2.59
N VAL A 81 7.39 3.00 1.34
CA VAL A 81 6.81 3.94 0.35
C VAL A 81 5.38 3.54 -0.02
N PHE A 82 5.12 2.24 -0.19
CA PHE A 82 3.78 1.73 -0.45
C PHE A 82 2.80 2.01 0.70
N LEU A 83 3.20 1.76 1.95
CA LEU A 83 2.36 2.08 3.11
C LEU A 83 2.17 3.60 3.26
N GLN A 84 3.18 4.40 2.94
CA GLN A 84 3.06 5.86 2.98
C GLN A 84 1.99 6.34 2.00
N ALA A 85 2.00 5.82 0.77
CA ALA A 85 0.99 6.15 -0.24
C ALA A 85 -0.42 5.65 0.13
N GLY A 86 -0.53 4.52 0.84
CA GLY A 86 -1.80 3.90 1.17
C GLY A 86 -2.49 4.44 2.43
N ILE A 87 -1.74 4.50 3.54
CA ILE A 87 -2.25 4.77 4.90
C ILE A 87 -1.45 5.84 5.65
N GLY A 88 -0.39 6.35 5.04
CA GLY A 88 0.46 7.40 5.59
C GLY A 88 -0.30 8.72 5.77
N ARG A 89 0.43 9.75 6.18
CA ARG A 89 -0.12 11.09 6.37
C ARG A 89 -0.85 11.52 5.07
N PRO A 90 -2.15 11.90 5.14
CA PRO A 90 -2.82 12.44 3.98
C PRO A 90 -2.08 13.68 3.52
N ASP A 91 -1.66 13.71 2.26
CA ASP A 91 -1.17 14.93 1.65
C ASP A 91 -2.34 15.90 1.63
N LEU A 92 -2.28 16.90 2.53
CA LEU A 92 -3.21 18.03 2.59
C LEU A 92 -3.24 18.83 1.26
N VAL A 93 -2.41 18.45 0.28
CA VAL A 93 -2.22 19.10 -1.01
C VAL A 93 -3.21 18.59 -2.07
N LEU A 94 -3.75 17.38 -1.94
CA LEU A 94 -4.80 16.88 -2.85
C LEU A 94 -6.21 17.24 -2.36
N ASP A 95 -6.39 17.41 -1.05
CA ASP A 95 -7.64 17.94 -0.49
C ASP A 95 -7.70 19.48 -0.59
N SER A 96 -6.58 20.15 -0.90
CA SER A 96 -6.58 21.58 -1.25
C SER A 96 -7.07 21.89 -2.67
N MET A 97 -7.56 20.90 -3.43
CA MET A 97 -8.48 21.19 -4.55
C MET A 97 -9.94 21.32 -4.09
N ASP A 98 -10.29 20.82 -2.90
CA ASP A 98 -11.61 21.02 -2.28
C ASP A 98 -11.59 22.01 -1.11
N SER A 99 -10.41 22.44 -0.64
CA SER A 99 -10.24 23.44 0.41
C SER A 99 -9.32 24.58 -0.01
N ASP A 100 -9.97 25.64 -0.49
CA ASP A 100 -9.52 27.03 -0.53
C ASP A 100 -8.66 27.49 -1.72
N GLY A 101 -9.34 27.88 -2.81
CA GLY A 101 -8.72 28.65 -3.88
C GLY A 101 -9.55 28.86 -5.15
N ALA A 102 -10.70 29.53 -5.03
CA ALA A 102 -11.47 30.14 -6.14
C ALA A 102 -12.58 29.34 -6.84
N VAL A 103 -13.55 28.82 -6.07
CA VAL A 103 -14.98 29.04 -6.38
C VAL A 103 -15.76 29.34 -5.07
N GLY A 104 -15.24 30.27 -4.26
CA GLY A 104 -16.00 30.81 -3.14
C GLY A 104 -17.24 31.54 -3.67
N GLY A 105 -18.43 30.93 -3.54
CA GLY A 105 -19.71 31.62 -3.76
C GLY A 105 -20.80 30.84 -4.49
N TRP A 106 -20.70 29.52 -4.67
CA TRP A 106 -21.77 28.74 -5.30
C TRP A 106 -22.57 28.03 -4.20
N ASP A 107 -23.42 28.81 -3.53
CA ASP A 107 -24.45 28.30 -2.62
C ASP A 107 -25.45 27.40 -3.38
N PHE A 108 -26.28 26.70 -2.59
CA PHE A 108 -27.39 25.89 -3.12
C PHE A 108 -28.09 26.60 -4.29
N PRO A 109 -28.26 25.96 -5.46
CA PRO A 109 -28.16 24.51 -5.69
C PRO A 109 -26.83 24.00 -6.29
N LEU A 110 -25.78 24.82 -6.41
CA LEU A 110 -24.60 24.47 -7.22
C LEU A 110 -23.37 24.03 -6.42
N CYS A 111 -23.55 23.65 -5.16
CA CYS A 111 -22.51 23.21 -4.25
C CYS A 111 -21.75 21.94 -4.72
N HIS A 112 -22.33 21.14 -5.61
CA HIS A 112 -21.70 19.92 -6.13
C HIS A 112 -21.39 20.01 -7.64
N ALA A 113 -21.25 21.21 -8.20
CA ALA A 113 -21.01 21.38 -9.63
C ALA A 113 -19.85 20.53 -10.16
N ALA A 114 -18.75 20.43 -9.41
CA ALA A 114 -17.59 19.62 -9.76
C ALA A 114 -17.91 18.12 -9.92
N GLN A 115 -18.82 17.56 -9.12
CA GLN A 115 -19.22 16.15 -9.16
C GLN A 115 -20.09 15.81 -10.38
N HIS A 116 -20.67 16.83 -11.02
CA HIS A 116 -21.50 16.68 -12.22
C HIS A 116 -20.75 16.98 -13.53
N MET A 117 -19.48 17.37 -13.44
CA MET A 117 -18.63 17.58 -14.61
C MET A 117 -18.01 16.26 -15.11
N VAL A 118 -17.53 16.26 -16.35
CA VAL A 118 -16.81 15.11 -16.92
C VAL A 118 -15.55 14.85 -16.08
N PRO A 119 -15.38 13.66 -15.50
CA PRO A 119 -14.21 13.34 -14.69
C PRO A 119 -12.93 13.47 -15.52
N GLN A 120 -11.87 13.99 -14.89
CA GLN A 120 -10.55 14.10 -15.52
C GLN A 120 -9.72 12.82 -15.41
N ALA A 121 -10.16 11.86 -14.59
CA ALA A 121 -9.52 10.55 -14.46
C ALA A 121 -9.74 9.72 -15.74
N THR A 122 -8.76 8.90 -16.10
CA THR A 122 -8.83 8.04 -17.29
C THR A 122 -9.84 6.89 -17.16
N ALA A 123 -10.21 6.51 -15.93
CA ALA A 123 -11.12 5.40 -15.65
C ALA A 123 -12.01 5.67 -14.41
N PRO A 124 -12.91 6.68 -14.45
CA PRO A 124 -13.57 7.22 -13.25
C PRO A 124 -14.59 6.26 -12.60
N PHE A 125 -15.09 5.28 -13.34
CA PHE A 125 -16.13 4.35 -12.87
C PHE A 125 -15.64 2.90 -12.77
N ILE A 126 -14.32 2.69 -12.75
CA ILE A 126 -13.73 1.34 -12.73
C ILE A 126 -13.99 0.60 -11.40
N HIS A 127 -14.22 1.33 -10.31
CA HIS A 127 -14.63 0.76 -9.03
C HIS A 127 -16.01 0.11 -9.08
N LEU A 128 -16.92 0.57 -9.96
CA LEU A 128 -18.25 -0.03 -10.10
C LEU A 128 -18.21 -1.43 -10.72
N ASN A 129 -17.08 -1.80 -11.36
CA ASN A 129 -16.84 -3.12 -11.94
C ASN A 129 -18.00 -3.65 -12.84
N LEU A 130 -18.73 -2.76 -13.52
CA LEU A 130 -19.95 -3.10 -14.28
C LEU A 130 -19.73 -4.10 -15.44
N PHE A 131 -18.50 -4.16 -15.96
CA PHE A 131 -18.13 -5.00 -17.09
C PHE A 131 -17.02 -6.01 -16.76
N GLY A 132 -16.65 -6.14 -15.47
CA GLY A 132 -15.62 -7.07 -15.01
C GLY A 132 -16.21 -8.33 -14.38
N GLN A 133 -15.36 -9.32 -14.12
CA GLN A 133 -15.75 -10.45 -13.30
C GLN A 133 -16.05 -9.98 -11.86
N PRO A 134 -17.00 -10.60 -11.15
CA PRO A 134 -17.22 -10.33 -9.73
C PRO A 134 -15.89 -10.43 -8.96
N ARG A 135 -15.57 -9.40 -8.18
CA ARG A 135 -14.35 -9.34 -7.38
C ARG A 135 -14.62 -9.98 -6.02
N ASP A 136 -13.65 -10.74 -5.55
CA ASP A 136 -13.55 -11.13 -4.15
C ASP A 136 -13.06 -9.95 -3.32
N GLU A 137 -13.16 -10.04 -1.99
CA GLU A 137 -12.67 -8.99 -1.08
C GLU A 137 -11.20 -8.64 -1.36
N GLU A 138 -10.38 -9.59 -1.80
CA GLU A 138 -8.98 -9.36 -2.15
C GLU A 138 -8.77 -8.60 -3.47
N GLY A 139 -9.71 -8.70 -4.40
CA GLY A 139 -9.72 -8.01 -5.68
C GLY A 139 -10.41 -6.66 -5.65
N GLU A 140 -10.99 -6.27 -4.51
CA GLU A 140 -11.77 -5.04 -4.38
C GLU A 140 -10.90 -3.78 -4.53
N MET A 141 -11.56 -2.67 -4.89
CA MET A 141 -10.96 -1.34 -4.93
C MET A 141 -11.14 -0.63 -3.60
N TYR A 142 -10.04 -0.11 -3.06
CA TYR A 142 -10.03 0.66 -1.81
C TYR A 142 -9.56 2.08 -2.11
N GLU A 143 -10.50 2.95 -2.45
CA GLU A 143 -10.21 4.34 -2.87
C GLU A 143 -9.82 5.22 -1.69
N THR A 144 -10.56 5.12 -0.57
CA THR A 144 -10.31 5.94 0.60
C THR A 144 -9.16 5.41 1.44
N ARG A 145 -8.44 6.33 2.08
CA ARG A 145 -7.37 5.99 3.01
C ARG A 145 -7.93 5.27 4.24
N GLU A 146 -9.15 5.60 4.65
CA GLU A 146 -9.87 5.04 5.79
C GLU A 146 -10.22 3.56 5.55
N ASP A 147 -10.73 3.23 4.37
CA ASP A 147 -11.02 1.85 4.00
C ASP A 147 -9.74 1.02 3.94
N ARG A 148 -8.68 1.56 3.33
CA ARG A 148 -7.35 0.93 3.30
C ARG A 148 -6.82 0.68 4.70
N TYR A 149 -6.91 1.67 5.59
CA TYR A 149 -6.46 1.56 6.98
C TYR A 149 -7.27 0.54 7.76
N ARG A 150 -8.60 0.50 7.62
CA ARG A 150 -9.48 -0.47 8.30
C ARG A 150 -9.10 -1.90 7.95
N VAL A 151 -8.95 -2.20 6.66
CA VAL A 151 -8.53 -3.53 6.19
C VAL A 151 -7.12 -3.87 6.69
N PHE A 152 -6.20 -2.91 6.60
CA PHE A 152 -4.83 -3.08 7.08
C PHE A 152 -4.77 -3.39 8.58
N ALA A 153 -5.50 -2.62 9.39
CA ALA A 153 -5.60 -2.79 10.84
C ALA A 153 -6.13 -4.18 11.22
N ASN A 154 -7.16 -4.65 10.51
CA ASN A 154 -7.82 -5.91 10.84
C ASN A 154 -7.03 -7.15 10.39
N ARG A 155 -6.38 -7.10 9.21
CA ARG A 155 -5.80 -8.30 8.58
C ARG A 155 -4.27 -8.35 8.61
N PHE A 156 -3.59 -7.21 8.60
CA PHE A 156 -2.15 -7.13 8.32
C PHE A 156 -1.31 -6.55 9.46
N LEU A 157 -1.90 -5.69 10.29
CA LEU A 157 -1.20 -4.91 11.32
C LEU A 157 -0.36 -5.80 12.25
N GLU A 158 -0.96 -6.86 12.79
CA GLU A 158 -0.28 -7.73 13.75
C GLU A 158 0.91 -8.45 13.12
N ALA A 159 0.75 -8.96 11.89
CA ALA A 159 1.83 -9.63 11.17
C ALA A 159 2.97 -8.68 10.80
N VAL A 160 2.64 -7.46 10.38
CA VAL A 160 3.63 -6.43 10.06
C VAL A 160 4.37 -5.98 11.33
N GLN A 161 3.69 -5.76 12.45
CA GLN A 161 4.33 -5.40 13.71
C GLN A 161 5.32 -6.47 14.18
N ARG A 162 4.90 -7.73 14.18
CA ARG A 162 5.77 -8.86 14.54
C ARG A 162 6.97 -9.00 13.61
N GLY A 163 6.74 -8.85 12.31
CA GLY A 163 7.79 -8.86 11.29
C GLY A 163 8.81 -7.74 11.46
N LEU A 164 8.34 -6.54 11.82
CA LEU A 164 9.19 -5.37 12.09
C LEU A 164 10.02 -5.55 13.36
N GLU A 165 9.46 -6.13 14.42
CA GLU A 165 10.20 -6.47 15.63
C GLU A 165 11.34 -7.47 15.34
N GLY A 166 11.04 -8.50 14.56
CA GLY A 166 12.05 -9.44 14.05
C GLY A 166 13.16 -8.75 13.28
N ALA A 167 12.80 -7.97 12.24
CA ALA A 167 13.76 -7.23 11.42
C ALA A 167 14.57 -6.19 12.22
N ARG A 168 13.98 -5.59 13.26
CA ARG A 168 14.68 -4.69 14.18
C ARG A 168 15.71 -5.42 15.04
N SER A 169 15.39 -6.62 15.49
CA SER A 169 16.30 -7.45 16.31
C SER A 169 17.51 -7.96 15.54
N GLU A 170 17.38 -8.15 14.21
CA GLU A 170 18.51 -8.51 13.33
C GLU A 170 19.57 -7.39 13.21
N GLY A 171 19.17 -6.14 13.44
CA GLY A 171 20.07 -4.99 13.44
C GLY A 171 20.67 -4.66 12.06
N GLY A 172 21.75 -3.88 12.05
CA GLY A 172 22.47 -3.53 10.83
C GLY A 172 21.65 -2.68 9.83
N GLU A 173 21.78 -2.99 8.54
CA GLU A 173 21.07 -2.29 7.46
C GLU A 173 19.57 -2.63 7.44
N VAL A 174 19.21 -3.88 7.72
CA VAL A 174 17.82 -4.35 7.77
C VAL A 174 17.06 -3.67 8.90
N GLY A 175 17.66 -3.56 10.08
CA GLY A 175 17.07 -2.85 11.22
C GLY A 175 16.89 -1.34 10.97
N ARG A 176 17.75 -0.72 10.15
CA ARG A 176 17.55 0.68 9.72
C ARG A 176 16.40 0.82 8.73
N ALA A 177 16.30 -0.10 7.77
CA ALA A 177 15.21 -0.10 6.80
C ALA A 177 13.85 -0.33 7.47
N SER A 178 13.77 -1.25 8.45
CA SER A 178 12.54 -1.51 9.21
C SER A 178 12.09 -0.31 10.05
N ALA A 179 13.01 0.56 10.48
CA ALA A 179 12.66 1.80 11.17
C ALA A 179 11.87 2.77 10.28
N GLY A 180 12.13 2.79 8.97
CA GLY A 180 11.37 3.57 7.99
C GLY A 180 9.90 3.13 7.93
N VAL A 181 9.67 1.82 7.78
CA VAL A 181 8.33 1.24 7.82
C VAL A 181 7.65 1.49 9.18
N SER A 182 8.39 1.34 10.27
CA SER A 182 7.88 1.57 11.64
C SER A 182 7.44 3.02 11.86
N LYS A 183 8.13 3.99 11.24
CA LYS A 183 7.74 5.40 11.29
C LYS A 183 6.39 5.61 10.61
N VAL A 184 6.24 5.15 9.37
CA VAL A 184 4.98 5.25 8.61
C VAL A 184 3.83 4.60 9.37
N LEU A 185 4.08 3.43 9.97
CA LEU A 185 3.07 2.72 10.74
C LEU A 185 2.62 3.49 11.99
N LYS A 186 3.55 4.09 12.72
CA LYS A 186 3.22 4.92 13.90
C LYS A 186 2.40 6.14 13.50
N GLU A 187 2.77 6.78 12.40
CA GLU A 187 2.00 7.90 11.84
C GLU A 187 0.59 7.44 11.47
N ALA A 188 0.46 6.35 10.71
CA ALA A 188 -0.84 5.82 10.30
C ALA A 188 -1.75 5.48 11.50
N ILE A 189 -1.20 4.90 12.58
CA ILE A 189 -1.94 4.61 13.81
C ILE A 189 -2.34 5.89 14.54
N ALA A 190 -1.47 6.89 14.58
CA ALA A 190 -1.76 8.18 15.22
C ALA A 190 -2.90 8.92 14.51
N TYR A 191 -2.99 8.82 13.19
CA TYR A 191 -4.13 9.34 12.41
C TYR A 191 -5.38 8.44 12.52
N GLY A 192 -5.26 7.21 13.03
CA GLY A 192 -6.37 6.29 13.22
C GLY A 192 -7.17 6.04 11.93
N PRO A 193 -8.48 5.76 12.01
CA PRO A 193 -9.40 5.79 10.86
C PRO A 193 -9.80 7.22 10.43
N GLY A 194 -9.08 8.26 10.86
CA GLY A 194 -9.41 9.67 10.66
C GLY A 194 -9.79 10.38 11.97
N PRO A 195 -9.76 11.74 12.01
CA PRO A 195 -10.31 12.53 13.11
C PRO A 195 -11.83 12.36 13.29
#